data_AF-A0AAD5KYB1-F1
#
_entry.id   AF-A0AAD5KYB1-F1
#
_cell.length_a   1.000
_cell.length_b   1.000
_cell.length_c   1.000
_cell.angle_alpha   90.00
_cell.angle_beta   90.00
_cell.angle_gamma   90.00
#
_symmetry.space_group_name_H-M   'P 1'
#
loop_
_entity.id
_entity.type
_entity.pdbx_description
1 polymer ?
#
loop_
_entity_poly.entity_id
_entity_poly.type
_entity_poly.pdbx_seq_one_letter_code
_entity_poly.pdbx_strand_id
1 'polypeptide(L)'
;MWDQLLKGHQDLHVVLASSSQTSQRKPAMEAHGVVPDVIDVAPAATITIKYDSGATVDSGNELTPTQVQNEPVNIEWPVEEGALYTLCMTDPDAPSRETPTFREWHHWLVVNIPGNEINKGEVMSQYVGSGPPEGTGLHRYVFLAYKQPGPLTCDEPRLTNRSGKNRGMFSIRKFAEKYHLGQPIAGNLYQAKWDDYFHSTYYYHHPAEFNEGAMKGHAIVPDVIDVAPAGTIDVEYDSGAVVKEGNELTPTEVQNEPARVKWPAEKDAHYTLMLIDPDAPTRTKPTAREWQHWLVVNIPGDDFKRGDVLSQYVGSAPPKGSGLHRYVFLVYKQPGTLICDESKLTNRSGKRRAHFCNRKFSEKYNLGNPVAGNWFEAQWDESVPMIHAQLTDE
;
A
#
# COMPACT_ATOMS: atom_id res chain seq x y z
N MET A 1 -59.95 -70.81 -25.24
CA MET A 1 -60.81 -70.44 -24.11
C MET A 1 -59.88 -70.41 -22.89
N TRP A 2 -59.52 -69.19 -22.48
CA TRP A 2 -58.71 -68.80 -21.32
C TRP A 2 -57.32 -69.43 -21.09
N ASP A 3 -56.41 -68.51 -20.77
CA ASP A 3 -55.23 -68.64 -19.93
C ASP A 3 -53.94 -69.29 -20.45
N GLN A 4 -53.01 -68.35 -20.66
CA GLN A 4 -51.72 -68.27 -19.96
C GLN A 4 -50.48 -68.96 -20.56
N LEU A 5 -49.44 -68.12 -20.57
CA LEU A 5 -48.03 -68.40 -20.27
C LEU A 5 -47.07 -68.60 -21.45
N LEU A 6 -46.11 -67.67 -21.43
CA LEU A 6 -44.68 -67.83 -21.69
C LEU A 6 -44.27 -67.96 -23.15
N LYS A 7 -43.73 -66.84 -23.68
CA LYS A 7 -42.32 -66.73 -24.07
C LYS A 7 -42.01 -65.31 -24.56
N GLY A 8 -41.27 -64.56 -23.75
CA GLY A 8 -40.53 -63.39 -24.18
C GLY A 8 -39.03 -63.68 -24.11
N HIS A 9 -38.43 -63.92 -25.28
CA HIS A 9 -37.02 -63.67 -25.57
C HIS A 9 -36.96 -62.24 -26.14
N GLN A 10 -35.98 -61.36 -25.94
CA GLN A 10 -34.56 -61.54 -25.65
C GLN A 10 -33.94 -60.14 -25.35
N ASP A 11 -32.71 -60.16 -24.81
CA ASP A 11 -31.64 -59.15 -24.95
C ASP A 11 -31.48 -57.97 -23.95
N LEU A 12 -30.67 -58.28 -22.94
CA LEU A 12 -29.42 -57.59 -22.52
C LEU A 12 -29.20 -56.12 -22.93
N HIS A 13 -29.26 -55.24 -21.92
CA HIS A 13 -28.28 -54.16 -21.75
C HIS A 13 -27.91 -54.05 -20.27
N VAL A 14 -26.67 -54.41 -19.94
CA VAL A 14 -26.05 -54.18 -18.64
C VAL A 14 -25.68 -52.71 -18.55
N VAL A 15 -26.39 -51.95 -17.71
CA VAL A 15 -25.93 -50.64 -17.25
C VAL A 15 -25.30 -50.83 -15.88
N LEU A 16 -23.97 -50.82 -15.85
CA LEU A 16 -23.22 -50.68 -14.61
C LEU A 16 -23.49 -49.27 -14.05
N ALA A 17 -24.27 -49.19 -12.97
CA ALA A 17 -24.35 -47.97 -12.19
C ALA A 17 -23.00 -47.75 -11.50
N SER A 18 -22.23 -46.78 -11.98
CA SER A 18 -21.07 -46.28 -11.26
C SER A 18 -21.56 -45.54 -10.01
N SER A 19 -21.26 -46.08 -8.84
CA SER A 19 -21.37 -45.34 -7.59
C SER A 19 -20.35 -44.20 -7.64
N SER A 20 -20.80 -42.97 -7.88
CA SER A 20 -19.96 -41.79 -7.68
C SER A 20 -19.73 -41.63 -6.17
N GLN A 21 -18.52 -41.95 -5.72
CA GLN A 21 -18.02 -41.46 -4.45
C GLN A 21 -17.92 -39.94 -4.57
N THR A 22 -18.90 -39.22 -4.03
CA THR A 22 -18.74 -37.80 -3.72
C THR A 22 -17.76 -37.70 -2.56
N SER A 23 -16.48 -37.47 -2.89
CA SER A 23 -15.52 -36.93 -1.93
C SER A 23 -16.15 -35.68 -1.30
N GLN A 24 -16.53 -35.76 -0.02
CA GLN A 24 -17.00 -34.60 0.73
C GLN A 24 -15.86 -33.58 0.75
N ARG A 25 -15.95 -32.56 -0.11
CA ARG A 25 -15.02 -31.42 -0.06
C ARG A 25 -15.13 -30.83 1.34
N LYS A 26 -13.99 -30.67 2.01
CA LYS A 26 -13.92 -29.92 3.26
C LYS A 26 -14.51 -28.52 3.02
N PRO A 27 -15.28 -27.96 3.97
CA PRO A 27 -15.75 -26.59 3.84
C PRO A 27 -14.56 -25.63 3.71
N ALA A 28 -14.78 -24.48 3.08
CA ALA A 28 -13.71 -23.61 2.61
C ALA A 28 -12.77 -23.15 3.73
N MET A 29 -13.30 -22.86 4.92
CA MET A 29 -12.49 -22.38 6.04
C MET A 29 -11.51 -23.44 6.56
N GLU A 30 -11.89 -24.71 6.61
CA GLU A 30 -10.99 -25.81 6.93
C GLU A 30 -9.99 -26.07 5.79
N ALA A 31 -10.45 -25.98 4.53
CA ALA A 31 -9.61 -26.19 3.36
C ALA A 31 -8.48 -25.15 3.27
N HIS A 32 -8.76 -23.91 3.64
CA HIS A 32 -7.78 -22.82 3.68
C HIS A 32 -7.10 -22.64 5.04
N GLY A 33 -7.38 -23.52 6.02
CA GLY A 33 -6.76 -23.49 7.35
C GLY A 33 -7.22 -22.35 8.26
N VAL A 34 -8.24 -21.57 7.89
CA VAL A 34 -8.87 -20.56 8.78
C VAL A 34 -9.36 -21.23 10.06
N VAL A 35 -9.83 -22.47 9.95
CA VAL A 35 -9.88 -23.40 11.06
C VAL A 35 -8.61 -24.27 10.99
N PRO A 36 -7.73 -24.29 12.00
CA PRO A 36 -7.86 -23.65 13.32
C PRO A 36 -7.18 -22.28 13.46
N ASP A 37 -6.60 -21.72 12.39
CA ASP A 37 -5.70 -20.55 12.49
C ASP A 37 -6.33 -19.29 13.09
N VAL A 38 -7.63 -19.07 12.84
CA VAL A 38 -8.36 -17.84 13.18
C VAL A 38 -9.53 -18.15 14.12
N ILE A 39 -10.26 -19.24 13.86
CA ILE A 39 -11.42 -19.68 14.64
C ILE A 39 -11.39 -21.20 14.86
N ASP A 40 -12.04 -21.69 15.91
CA ASP A 40 -12.04 -23.13 16.25
C ASP A 40 -13.06 -23.93 15.45
N VAL A 41 -14.15 -23.28 15.06
CA VAL A 41 -15.29 -23.92 14.40
C VAL A 41 -15.74 -23.02 13.26
N ALA A 42 -15.89 -23.59 12.06
CA ALA A 42 -16.43 -22.85 10.94
C ALA A 42 -17.90 -22.45 11.24
N PRO A 43 -18.29 -21.20 10.95
CA PRO A 43 -19.68 -20.77 11.10
C PRO A 43 -20.59 -21.54 10.15
N ALA A 44 -21.84 -21.77 10.58
CA ALA A 44 -22.81 -22.52 9.78
C ALA A 44 -23.30 -21.73 8.55
N ALA A 45 -23.27 -20.39 8.61
CA ALA A 45 -23.68 -19.53 7.52
C ALA A 45 -22.49 -18.87 6.82
N THR A 46 -22.70 -18.47 5.57
CA THR A 46 -21.72 -17.72 4.78
C THR A 46 -22.10 -16.25 4.78
N ILE A 47 -21.11 -15.36 4.91
CA ILE A 47 -21.31 -13.93 4.64
C ILE A 47 -21.24 -13.71 3.12
N THR A 48 -22.25 -13.04 2.56
CA THR A 48 -22.20 -12.54 1.18
C THR A 48 -21.50 -11.19 1.18
N ILE A 49 -20.39 -11.06 0.44
CA ILE A 49 -19.64 -9.79 0.29
C ILE A 49 -19.49 -9.48 -1.20
N LYS A 50 -19.89 -8.27 -1.61
CA LYS A 50 -19.68 -7.75 -2.97
C LYS A 50 -19.03 -6.37 -2.93
N TYR A 51 -18.05 -6.18 -3.80
CA TYR A 51 -17.32 -4.94 -3.98
C TYR A 51 -17.89 -4.11 -5.13
N ASP A 52 -17.62 -2.80 -5.11
CA ASP A 52 -17.96 -1.84 -6.18
C ASP A 52 -17.31 -2.21 -7.52
N SER A 53 -16.14 -2.85 -7.48
CA SER A 53 -15.43 -3.42 -8.62
C SER A 53 -16.19 -4.54 -9.34
N GLY A 54 -17.27 -5.06 -8.75
CA GLY A 54 -18.01 -6.24 -9.20
C GLY A 54 -17.45 -7.56 -8.66
N ALA A 55 -16.33 -7.53 -7.94
CA ALA A 55 -15.79 -8.72 -7.28
C ALA A 55 -16.71 -9.22 -6.16
N THR A 56 -16.79 -10.54 -6.01
CA THR A 56 -17.55 -11.21 -4.95
C THR A 56 -16.64 -12.17 -4.20
N VAL A 57 -16.75 -12.20 -2.88
CA VAL A 57 -16.03 -13.15 -2.04
C VAL A 57 -16.73 -14.51 -2.12
N ASP A 58 -16.00 -15.52 -2.57
CA ASP A 58 -16.51 -16.88 -2.73
C ASP A 58 -15.47 -17.90 -2.25
N SER A 59 -15.59 -18.29 -0.99
CA SER A 59 -15.06 -19.55 -0.48
C SER A 59 -13.55 -19.75 -0.71
N GLY A 60 -12.76 -18.68 -0.66
CA GLY A 60 -11.31 -18.70 -0.84
C GLY A 60 -10.82 -18.40 -2.26
N ASN A 61 -11.70 -17.89 -3.13
CA ASN A 61 -11.32 -17.39 -4.45
C ASN A 61 -10.20 -16.33 -4.36
N GLU A 62 -9.40 -16.23 -5.43
CA GLU A 62 -8.39 -15.17 -5.53
C GLU A 62 -9.05 -13.88 -6.02
N LEU A 63 -8.89 -12.80 -5.25
CA LEU A 63 -9.24 -11.44 -5.63
C LEU A 63 -7.98 -10.58 -5.62
N THR A 64 -7.90 -9.60 -6.51
CA THR A 64 -6.74 -8.70 -6.53
C THR A 64 -6.88 -7.59 -5.49
N PRO A 65 -5.78 -7.08 -4.91
CA PRO A 65 -5.80 -5.89 -4.05
C PRO A 65 -6.60 -4.72 -4.66
N THR A 66 -6.47 -4.51 -5.97
CA THR A 66 -7.25 -3.52 -6.72
C THR A 66 -8.76 -3.73 -6.64
N GLN A 67 -9.24 -4.97 -6.76
CA GLN A 67 -10.67 -5.29 -6.72
C GLN A 67 -11.30 -5.05 -5.35
N VAL A 68 -10.50 -5.13 -4.28
CA VAL A 68 -10.95 -5.09 -2.89
C VAL A 68 -10.43 -3.85 -2.14
N GLN A 69 -10.02 -2.83 -2.89
CA GLN A 69 -9.40 -1.62 -2.34
C GLN A 69 -10.34 -0.84 -1.42
N ASN A 70 -11.60 -0.69 -1.84
CA ASN A 70 -12.63 0.04 -1.11
C ASN A 70 -13.47 -0.91 -0.25
N GLU A 71 -14.18 -0.34 0.72
CA GLU A 71 -15.15 -1.09 1.52
C GLU A 71 -16.19 -1.77 0.61
N PRO A 72 -16.60 -3.03 0.90
CA PRO A 72 -17.65 -3.69 0.13
C PRO A 72 -18.96 -2.90 0.13
N VAL A 73 -19.64 -2.86 -1.01
CA VAL A 73 -20.92 -2.14 -1.17
C VAL A 73 -22.13 -2.95 -0.70
N ASN A 74 -21.97 -4.26 -0.53
CA ASN A 74 -23.02 -5.14 -0.04
C ASN A 74 -22.42 -6.23 0.85
N ILE A 75 -22.95 -6.32 2.07
CA ILE A 75 -22.55 -7.32 3.07
C ILE A 75 -23.81 -7.84 3.75
N GLU A 76 -24.06 -9.14 3.63
CA GLU A 76 -25.27 -9.78 4.14
C GLU A 76 -24.94 -11.10 4.83
N TRP A 77 -25.62 -11.35 5.94
CA TRP A 77 -25.61 -12.61 6.69
C TRP A 77 -26.99 -12.83 7.34
N PRO A 78 -27.33 -14.04 7.78
CA PRO A 78 -28.61 -14.29 8.47
C PRO A 78 -28.74 -13.48 9.76
N VAL A 79 -29.84 -12.73 9.91
CA VAL A 79 -30.10 -11.86 11.06
C VAL A 79 -31.36 -12.27 11.83
N GLU A 80 -31.26 -12.19 13.14
CA GLU A 80 -32.39 -12.17 14.06
C GLU A 80 -32.89 -10.74 14.31
N GLU A 81 -34.21 -10.59 14.43
CA GLU A 81 -34.88 -9.32 14.67
C GLU A 81 -34.41 -8.67 15.99
N GLY A 82 -34.04 -7.38 15.92
CA GLY A 82 -33.59 -6.60 17.07
C GLY A 82 -32.17 -6.92 17.57
N ALA A 83 -31.48 -7.90 16.98
CA ALA A 83 -30.12 -8.25 17.39
C ALA A 83 -29.08 -7.28 16.82
N LEU A 84 -27.97 -7.13 17.57
CA LEU A 84 -26.79 -6.38 17.16
C LEU A 84 -25.67 -7.35 16.78
N TYR A 85 -24.80 -6.91 15.86
CA TYR A 85 -23.72 -7.72 15.33
C TYR A 85 -22.38 -6.99 15.34
N THR A 86 -21.31 -7.78 15.42
CA THR A 86 -19.94 -7.36 15.17
C THR A 86 -19.47 -7.97 13.85
N LEU A 87 -18.91 -7.16 12.95
CA LEU A 87 -18.22 -7.59 11.74
C LEU A 87 -16.72 -7.38 11.89
N CYS A 88 -15.93 -8.40 11.57
CA CYS A 88 -14.47 -8.32 11.52
C CYS A 88 -13.96 -8.84 10.18
N MET A 89 -12.97 -8.14 9.61
CA MET A 89 -12.11 -8.62 8.53
C MET A 89 -10.67 -8.71 9.04
N THR A 90 -10.03 -9.87 8.92
CA THR A 90 -8.73 -10.16 9.53
C THR A 90 -7.83 -10.96 8.59
N ASP A 91 -6.51 -10.74 8.65
CA ASP A 91 -5.47 -11.44 7.88
C ASP A 91 -4.52 -12.22 8.83
N PRO A 92 -4.59 -13.57 8.88
CA PRO A 92 -3.72 -14.39 9.70
C PRO A 92 -2.31 -14.59 9.13
N ASP A 93 -2.03 -14.07 7.95
CA ASP A 93 -0.83 -14.33 7.17
C ASP A 93 0.14 -13.14 7.19
N ALA A 94 -0.14 -12.01 7.85
CA ALA A 94 0.79 -10.88 7.88
C ALA A 94 2.09 -11.17 8.68
N PRO A 95 3.31 -10.81 8.18
CA PRO A 95 3.60 -10.22 6.88
C PRO A 95 3.73 -11.25 5.74
N SER A 96 3.90 -12.54 6.03
CA SER A 96 3.76 -13.63 5.06
C SER A 96 3.19 -14.89 5.71
N ARG A 97 2.45 -15.69 4.95
CA ARG A 97 1.85 -16.94 5.45
C ARG A 97 2.91 -17.91 6.01
N GLU A 98 4.11 -17.89 5.46
CA GLU A 98 5.23 -18.70 5.92
C GLU A 98 5.81 -18.22 7.26
N THR A 99 5.85 -16.89 7.47
CA THR A 99 6.40 -16.27 8.69
C THR A 99 5.45 -15.17 9.22
N PRO A 100 4.29 -15.54 9.77
CA PRO A 100 3.21 -14.59 10.04
C PRO A 100 3.38 -13.89 11.40
N THR A 101 4.45 -13.10 11.57
CA THR A 101 4.82 -12.44 12.84
C THR A 101 3.88 -11.32 13.28
N PHE A 102 3.08 -10.77 12.37
CA PHE A 102 2.08 -9.75 12.67
C PHE A 102 0.66 -10.30 12.76
N ARG A 103 0.48 -11.62 12.71
CA ARG A 103 -0.87 -12.20 12.76
C ARG A 103 -1.57 -11.94 14.09
N GLU A 104 -2.87 -11.71 14.09
CA GLU A 104 -3.66 -11.35 12.92
C GLU A 104 -3.50 -9.85 12.62
N TRP A 105 -3.59 -9.46 11.35
CA TRP A 105 -3.73 -8.05 10.95
C TRP A 105 -5.21 -7.71 10.76
N HIS A 106 -5.75 -6.79 11.55
CA HIS A 106 -7.18 -6.50 11.47
C HIS A 106 -7.50 -5.40 10.42
N HIS A 107 -8.11 -5.82 9.32
CA HIS A 107 -8.42 -4.93 8.21
C HIS A 107 -9.63 -4.05 8.51
N TRP A 108 -10.61 -4.56 9.24
CA TRP A 108 -11.85 -3.85 9.53
C TRP A 108 -12.54 -4.42 10.78
N LEU A 109 -13.11 -3.54 11.61
CA LEU A 109 -13.88 -3.93 12.80
C LEU A 109 -15.01 -2.93 13.03
N VAL A 110 -16.25 -3.43 13.01
CA VAL A 110 -17.46 -2.64 13.26
C VAL A 110 -18.32 -3.39 14.27
N VAL A 111 -18.72 -2.72 15.34
CA VAL A 111 -19.59 -3.27 16.40
C VAL A 111 -20.95 -2.58 16.36
N ASN A 112 -21.90 -3.08 17.15
CA ASN A 112 -23.22 -2.46 17.32
C ASN A 112 -23.99 -2.30 16.00
N ILE A 113 -23.80 -3.20 15.03
CA ILE A 113 -24.50 -3.19 13.75
C ILE A 113 -25.93 -3.69 13.97
N PRO A 114 -26.98 -2.89 13.71
CA PRO A 114 -28.36 -3.39 13.74
C PRO A 114 -28.63 -4.22 12.49
N GLY A 115 -28.89 -5.52 12.66
CA GLY A 115 -29.05 -6.45 11.55
C GLY A 115 -27.82 -6.48 10.63
N ASN A 116 -27.99 -6.07 9.36
CA ASN A 116 -26.91 -5.93 8.38
C ASN A 116 -26.61 -4.47 8.00
N GLU A 117 -27.13 -3.49 8.75
CA GLU A 117 -26.95 -2.07 8.43
C GLU A 117 -25.57 -1.57 8.90
N ILE A 118 -24.51 -2.00 8.21
CA ILE A 118 -23.10 -1.73 8.59
C ILE A 118 -22.83 -0.25 8.87
N ASN A 119 -23.40 0.64 8.06
CA ASN A 119 -23.28 2.08 8.16
C ASN A 119 -23.91 2.70 9.43
N LYS A 120 -24.79 1.98 10.12
CA LYS A 120 -25.34 2.35 11.43
C LYS A 120 -24.55 1.77 12.60
N GLY A 121 -23.60 0.88 12.31
CA GLY A 121 -22.68 0.34 13.30
C GLY A 121 -21.64 1.36 13.75
N GLU A 122 -20.96 1.01 14.83
CA GLU A 122 -19.87 1.76 15.42
C GLU A 122 -18.54 1.23 14.89
N VAL A 123 -17.88 2.03 14.04
CA VAL A 123 -16.61 1.67 13.42
C VAL A 123 -15.48 1.76 14.46
N MET A 124 -14.95 0.61 14.87
CA MET A 124 -13.79 0.51 15.76
C MET A 124 -12.49 0.66 14.98
N SER A 125 -12.41 0.05 13.81
CA SER A 125 -11.26 0.12 12.92
C SER A 125 -11.77 0.30 11.51
N GLN A 126 -11.41 1.40 10.85
CA GLN A 126 -11.84 1.66 9.47
C GLN A 126 -11.26 0.64 8.50
N TYR A 127 -11.98 0.38 7.40
CA TYR A 127 -11.62 -0.59 6.38
C TYR A 127 -10.27 -0.25 5.73
N VAL A 128 -9.41 -1.26 5.62
CA VAL A 128 -8.19 -1.24 4.82
C VAL A 128 -8.24 -2.46 3.89
N GLY A 129 -8.09 -2.24 2.58
CA GLY A 129 -8.08 -3.31 1.59
C GLY A 129 -6.93 -4.30 1.75
N SER A 130 -6.89 -5.31 0.89
CA SER A 130 -5.78 -6.26 0.83
C SER A 130 -4.49 -5.56 0.44
N GLY A 131 -3.38 -5.86 1.11
CA GLY A 131 -2.07 -5.27 0.81
C GLY A 131 -0.91 -6.21 1.15
N PRO A 132 -0.91 -7.45 0.65
CA PRO A 132 0.17 -8.39 0.94
C PRO A 132 1.48 -7.89 0.29
N PRO A 133 2.65 -8.00 0.96
CA PRO A 133 3.91 -7.56 0.38
C PRO A 133 4.31 -8.34 -0.87
N GLU A 134 5.13 -7.73 -1.72
CA GLU A 134 5.66 -8.40 -2.92
C GLU A 134 6.47 -9.65 -2.51
N GLY A 135 6.25 -10.76 -3.23
CA GLY A 135 6.96 -12.02 -2.98
C GLY A 135 6.48 -12.83 -1.77
N THR A 136 5.47 -12.40 -1.01
CA THR A 136 4.95 -13.17 0.16
C THR A 136 3.86 -14.18 -0.19
N GLY A 137 3.41 -14.18 -1.45
CA GLY A 137 2.39 -15.10 -1.95
C GLY A 137 0.97 -14.68 -1.58
N LEU A 138 0.07 -15.67 -1.49
CA LEU A 138 -1.33 -15.46 -1.15
C LEU A 138 -1.52 -15.34 0.37
N HIS A 139 -2.15 -14.25 0.78
CA HIS A 139 -2.69 -14.03 2.12
C HIS A 139 -4.18 -14.32 2.14
N ARG A 140 -4.69 -14.78 3.28
CA ARG A 140 -6.12 -15.04 3.53
C ARG A 140 -6.76 -13.82 4.15
N TYR A 141 -7.86 -13.37 3.58
CA TYR A 141 -8.65 -12.27 4.13
C TYR A 141 -10.00 -12.83 4.59
N VAL A 142 -10.18 -12.89 5.91
CA VAL A 142 -11.27 -13.63 6.54
C VAL A 142 -12.29 -12.65 7.09
N PHE A 143 -13.54 -12.76 6.63
CA PHE A 143 -14.69 -12.05 7.20
C PHE A 143 -15.43 -12.94 8.20
N LEU A 144 -15.74 -12.37 9.37
CA LEU A 144 -16.47 -13.04 10.44
C LEU A 144 -17.55 -12.09 11.00
N ALA A 145 -18.76 -12.62 11.18
CA ALA A 145 -19.87 -11.93 11.81
C ALA A 145 -20.25 -12.64 13.10
N TYR A 146 -20.36 -11.89 14.18
CA TYR A 146 -20.73 -12.37 15.50
C TYR A 146 -22.03 -11.71 15.94
N LYS A 147 -22.94 -12.48 16.53
CA LYS A 147 -24.10 -11.93 17.23
C LYS A 147 -23.65 -11.41 18.58
N GLN A 148 -24.02 -10.18 18.92
CA GLN A 148 -23.68 -9.60 20.21
C GLN A 148 -24.72 -9.99 21.28
N PRO A 149 -24.31 -10.16 22.55
CA PRO A 149 -25.24 -10.36 23.65
C PRO A 149 -26.10 -9.12 23.95
N GLY A 150 -25.66 -7.94 23.47
CA GLY A 150 -26.31 -6.66 23.60
C GLY A 150 -25.45 -5.55 22.98
N PRO A 151 -25.76 -4.26 23.23
CA PRO A 151 -24.88 -3.16 22.86
C PRO A 151 -23.52 -3.29 23.54
N LEU A 152 -22.44 -3.14 22.78
CA LEU A 152 -21.07 -3.17 23.28
C LEU A 152 -20.58 -1.75 23.57
N THR A 153 -19.73 -1.63 24.58
CA THR A 153 -18.91 -0.43 24.79
C THR A 153 -17.47 -0.90 24.80
N CYS A 154 -16.78 -0.68 23.69
CA CYS A 154 -15.42 -1.15 23.48
C CYS A 154 -14.41 -0.08 23.93
N ASP A 155 -13.36 -0.49 24.64
CA ASP A 155 -12.28 0.40 25.12
C ASP A 155 -11.05 0.40 24.19
N GLU A 156 -11.07 -0.38 23.10
CA GLU A 156 -10.02 -0.39 22.08
C GLU A 156 -9.90 0.97 21.38
N PRO A 157 -8.68 1.38 20.99
CA PRO A 157 -8.48 2.61 20.25
C PRO A 157 -9.15 2.56 18.89
N ARG A 158 -9.69 3.70 18.46
CA ARG A 158 -10.21 3.85 17.09
C ARG A 158 -9.09 3.93 16.09
N LEU A 159 -9.08 3.01 15.14
CA LEU A 159 -8.06 2.97 14.11
C LEU A 159 -8.59 3.54 12.80
N THR A 160 -7.84 4.48 12.25
CA THR A 160 -8.16 5.07 10.95
C THR A 160 -7.66 4.16 9.83
N ASN A 161 -8.21 4.30 8.63
CA ASN A 161 -7.66 3.66 7.43
C ASN A 161 -6.36 4.32 6.97
N ARG A 162 -5.95 5.40 7.66
CA ARG A 162 -4.75 6.19 7.47
C ARG A 162 -3.64 5.83 8.45
N SER A 163 -3.50 4.56 8.84
CA SER A 163 -2.34 4.10 9.58
C SER A 163 -2.37 2.58 9.72
N GLY A 164 -1.19 1.95 9.64
CA GLY A 164 -1.00 0.55 10.04
C GLY A 164 -0.83 0.36 11.55
N LYS A 165 -0.67 1.45 12.32
CA LYS A 165 -0.37 1.40 13.75
C LYS A 165 -1.45 0.65 14.52
N ASN A 166 -1.02 -0.26 15.40
CA ASN A 166 -1.88 -1.11 16.24
C ASN A 166 -2.79 -2.10 15.49
N ARG A 167 -2.58 -2.32 14.17
CA ARG A 167 -3.39 -3.29 13.41
C ARG A 167 -2.88 -4.72 13.47
N GLY A 168 -1.56 -4.89 13.58
CA GLY A 168 -0.93 -6.21 13.72
C GLY A 168 -1.03 -6.76 15.14
N MET A 169 -0.79 -8.07 15.28
CA MET A 169 -0.92 -8.82 16.54
C MET A 169 -2.33 -8.75 17.16
N PHE A 170 -3.34 -8.45 16.33
CA PHE A 170 -4.73 -8.56 16.72
C PHE A 170 -5.10 -10.04 16.91
N SER A 171 -6.14 -10.31 17.69
CA SER A 171 -6.72 -11.64 17.80
C SER A 171 -8.23 -11.53 17.91
N ILE A 172 -8.94 -11.98 16.87
CA ILE A 172 -10.41 -11.97 16.89
C ILE A 172 -10.96 -12.85 18.00
N ARG A 173 -10.23 -13.92 18.36
CA ARG A 173 -10.55 -14.80 19.49
C ARG A 173 -10.56 -14.04 20.82
N LYS A 174 -9.49 -13.29 21.11
CA LYS A 174 -9.40 -12.51 22.35
C LYS A 174 -10.47 -11.41 22.40
N PHE A 175 -10.77 -10.79 21.27
CA PHE A 175 -11.85 -9.81 21.17
C PHE A 175 -13.22 -10.45 21.45
N ALA A 176 -13.52 -11.59 20.82
CA ALA A 176 -14.76 -12.32 21.01
C ALA A 176 -14.93 -12.84 22.45
N GLU A 177 -13.84 -13.30 23.08
CA GLU A 177 -13.83 -13.71 24.49
C GLU A 177 -14.10 -12.52 25.42
N LYS A 178 -13.38 -11.41 25.23
CA LYS A 178 -13.50 -10.19 26.05
C LYS A 178 -14.92 -9.63 26.07
N TYR A 179 -15.60 -9.63 24.92
CA TYR A 179 -16.95 -9.09 24.77
C TYR A 179 -18.06 -10.15 24.75
N HIS A 180 -17.73 -11.39 25.11
CA HIS A 180 -18.68 -12.51 25.21
C HIS A 180 -19.52 -12.73 23.93
N LEU A 181 -18.87 -12.62 22.77
CA LEU A 181 -19.51 -12.79 21.46
C LEU A 181 -19.82 -14.25 21.12
N GLY A 182 -19.15 -15.20 21.77
CA GLY A 182 -19.26 -16.62 21.44
C GLY A 182 -18.58 -16.95 20.12
N GLN A 183 -19.17 -17.88 19.36
CA GLN A 183 -18.68 -18.30 18.04
C GLN A 183 -19.23 -17.40 16.93
N PRO A 184 -18.52 -17.24 15.80
CA PRO A 184 -19.06 -16.51 14.66
C PRO A 184 -20.31 -17.23 14.13
N ILE A 185 -21.32 -16.46 13.75
CA ILE A 185 -22.57 -16.99 13.18
C ILE A 185 -22.48 -17.14 11.66
N ALA A 186 -21.64 -16.33 11.02
CA ALA A 186 -21.39 -16.36 9.60
C ALA A 186 -19.93 -16.01 9.29
N GLY A 187 -19.41 -16.51 8.18
CA GLY A 187 -18.09 -16.10 7.71
C GLY A 187 -17.83 -16.47 6.26
N ASN A 188 -16.84 -15.82 5.66
CA ASN A 188 -16.37 -16.12 4.31
C ASN A 188 -14.91 -15.67 4.18
N LEU A 189 -14.23 -16.05 3.12
CA LEU A 189 -12.85 -15.63 2.88
C LEU A 189 -12.56 -15.52 1.39
N TYR A 190 -11.56 -14.70 1.07
CA TYR A 190 -10.86 -14.74 -0.21
C TYR A 190 -9.35 -14.78 0.04
N GLN A 191 -8.57 -14.97 -1.01
CA GLN A 191 -7.13 -14.83 -0.97
C GLN A 191 -6.69 -13.69 -1.88
N ALA A 192 -5.67 -12.95 -1.50
CA ALA A 192 -5.04 -11.97 -2.38
C ALA A 192 -3.52 -12.07 -2.26
N LYS A 193 -2.84 -11.79 -3.36
CA LYS A 193 -1.39 -11.62 -3.43
C LYS A 193 -1.10 -10.24 -4.01
N TRP A 194 0.16 -9.85 -3.97
CA TRP A 194 0.60 -8.56 -4.47
C TRP A 194 0.19 -8.37 -5.96
N ASP A 195 -0.28 -7.17 -6.32
CA ASP A 195 -0.53 -6.76 -7.70
C ASP A 195 0.10 -5.37 -8.01
N ASP A 196 0.46 -5.15 -9.27
CA ASP A 196 1.18 -3.95 -9.74
C ASP A 196 0.37 -2.65 -9.60
N TYR A 197 -0.97 -2.74 -9.66
CA TYR A 197 -1.84 -1.57 -9.79
C TYR A 197 -2.11 -0.88 -8.45
N PHE A 198 -2.20 -1.66 -7.37
CA PHE A 198 -2.59 -1.16 -6.05
C PHE A 198 -1.56 -0.23 -5.41
N HIS A 199 -0.30 -0.27 -5.86
CA HIS A 199 0.74 0.62 -5.35
C HIS A 199 0.63 2.07 -5.84
N SER A 200 -0.17 2.37 -6.88
CA SER A 200 -0.37 3.75 -7.32
C SER A 200 -1.31 4.56 -6.42
N THR A 201 -2.24 3.92 -5.71
CA THR A 201 -3.26 4.60 -4.88
C THR A 201 -3.16 4.26 -3.38
N TYR A 202 -2.53 3.16 -2.99
CA TYR A 202 -2.37 2.80 -1.57
C TYR A 202 -1.45 3.78 -0.81
N TYR A 203 -0.50 4.42 -1.49
CA TYR A 203 0.32 5.51 -0.93
C TYR A 203 -0.50 6.76 -0.53
N TYR A 204 -1.73 6.93 -1.03
CA TYR A 204 -2.60 8.06 -0.62
C TYR A 204 -3.39 7.82 0.66
N HIS A 205 -3.59 6.56 1.05
CA HIS A 205 -4.41 6.21 2.20
C HIS A 205 -3.65 5.50 3.30
N HIS A 206 -2.42 5.05 3.08
CA HIS A 206 -1.47 4.85 4.16
C HIS A 206 -0.58 6.09 4.26
N PRO A 207 -0.55 6.85 5.37
CA PRO A 207 0.77 7.28 5.76
C PRO A 207 1.50 5.98 5.99
N ALA A 208 2.49 5.71 5.13
CA ALA A 208 3.69 5.06 5.63
C ALA A 208 3.92 5.67 7.02
N GLU A 209 4.00 4.86 8.07
CA GLU A 209 4.69 5.36 9.25
C GLU A 209 6.04 5.84 8.71
N PHE A 210 6.16 7.16 8.66
CA PHE A 210 7.20 7.85 7.95
C PHE A 210 8.55 7.28 8.39
N ASN A 211 9.37 6.85 7.42
CA ASN A 211 10.51 5.99 7.68
C ASN A 211 11.73 6.78 8.17
N GLU A 212 11.57 7.45 9.33
CA GLU A 212 12.66 8.08 10.07
C GLU A 212 13.80 7.08 10.29
N GLY A 213 13.47 5.80 10.52
CA GLY A 213 14.41 4.70 10.64
C GLY A 213 15.29 4.51 9.39
N ALA A 214 14.69 4.40 8.21
CA ALA A 214 15.43 4.22 6.96
C ALA A 214 16.17 5.50 6.54
N MET A 215 15.58 6.70 6.72
CA MET A 215 16.32 7.94 6.48
C MET A 215 17.56 8.05 7.39
N LYS A 216 17.47 7.61 8.66
CA LYS A 216 18.64 7.50 9.54
C LYS A 216 19.60 6.39 9.09
N GLY A 217 19.07 5.24 8.69
CA GLY A 217 19.85 4.09 8.20
C GLY A 217 20.69 4.40 6.96
N HIS A 218 20.14 5.15 6.01
CA HIS A 218 20.85 5.64 4.82
C HIS A 218 21.61 6.95 5.06
N ALA A 219 21.62 7.43 6.31
CA ALA A 219 22.20 8.71 6.73
C ALA A 219 21.68 9.90 5.91
N ILE A 220 20.43 9.88 5.43
CA ILE A 220 19.76 11.09 4.93
C ILE A 220 19.56 12.07 6.08
N VAL A 221 19.17 11.55 7.23
CA VAL A 221 19.18 12.24 8.52
C VAL A 221 20.38 11.72 9.32
N PRO A 222 21.31 12.58 9.79
CA PRO A 222 21.28 14.05 9.75
C PRO A 222 22.04 14.67 8.56
N ASP A 223 22.55 13.88 7.61
CA ASP A 223 23.51 14.39 6.62
C ASP A 223 22.92 15.48 5.70
N VAL A 224 21.73 15.23 5.16
CA VAL A 224 21.04 16.07 4.18
C VAL A 224 20.04 17.02 4.84
N ILE A 225 19.29 16.49 5.81
CA ILE A 225 18.25 17.19 6.57
C ILE A 225 18.34 16.85 8.05
N ASP A 226 17.95 17.78 8.91
CA ASP A 226 18.04 17.63 10.36
C ASP A 226 16.82 16.93 10.96
N VAL A 227 15.65 17.17 10.36
CA VAL A 227 14.37 16.60 10.76
C VAL A 227 13.76 15.88 9.57
N ALA A 228 13.46 14.63 9.80
CA ALA A 228 12.82 13.75 8.85
C ALA A 228 11.36 14.23 8.60
N PRO A 229 10.89 14.37 7.34
CA PRO A 229 9.54 14.89 7.04
C PRO A 229 8.41 14.06 7.66
N ALA A 230 7.17 14.54 7.69
CA ALA A 230 6.05 13.72 8.20
C ALA A 230 5.37 12.88 7.11
N GLY A 231 5.54 13.26 5.84
CA GLY A 231 4.98 12.59 4.68
C GLY A 231 6.03 11.97 3.76
N THR A 232 5.54 11.21 2.78
CA THR A 232 6.34 10.64 1.70
C THR A 232 5.97 11.32 0.38
N ILE A 233 6.94 11.44 -0.52
CA ILE A 233 6.72 11.83 -1.92
C ILE A 233 6.75 10.58 -2.80
N ASP A 234 5.70 10.39 -3.58
CA ASP A 234 5.57 9.31 -4.55
C ASP A 234 6.14 9.79 -5.88
N VAL A 235 7.11 9.05 -6.41
CA VAL A 235 7.79 9.39 -7.66
C VAL A 235 7.81 8.17 -8.56
N GLU A 236 7.27 8.33 -9.77
CA GLU A 236 7.17 7.31 -10.80
C GLU A 236 7.65 7.88 -12.13
N TYR A 237 8.56 7.15 -12.78
CA TYR A 237 9.17 7.51 -14.06
C TYR A 237 8.45 6.84 -15.23
N ASP A 238 8.53 7.43 -16.43
CA ASP A 238 7.96 6.85 -17.65
C ASP A 238 8.55 5.46 -18.01
N SER A 239 9.72 5.13 -17.47
CA SER A 239 10.35 3.81 -17.56
C SER A 239 9.61 2.73 -16.77
N GLY A 240 8.68 3.11 -15.89
CA GLY A 240 8.05 2.24 -14.89
C GLY A 240 8.81 2.17 -13.57
N ALA A 241 9.98 2.83 -13.47
CA ALA A 241 10.73 2.88 -12.22
C ALA A 241 10.00 3.72 -11.16
N VAL A 242 10.01 3.22 -9.92
CA VAL A 242 9.35 3.86 -8.76
C VAL A 242 10.38 4.05 -7.66
N VAL A 243 10.38 5.24 -7.04
CA VAL A 243 11.27 5.56 -5.92
C VAL A 243 10.69 4.98 -4.62
N LYS A 244 11.48 4.14 -3.95
CA LYS A 244 11.12 3.39 -2.74
C LYS A 244 12.27 3.37 -1.74
N GLU A 245 12.39 4.41 -0.91
CA GLU A 245 13.18 4.44 0.33
C GLU A 245 14.60 3.84 0.21
N GLY A 246 15.34 4.24 -0.82
CA GLY A 246 16.72 3.81 -1.03
C GLY A 246 16.89 2.60 -1.91
N ASN A 247 15.84 2.15 -2.61
CA ASN A 247 16.00 1.19 -3.71
C ASN A 247 17.01 1.68 -4.75
N GLU A 248 17.72 0.74 -5.37
CA GLU A 248 18.62 1.06 -6.47
C GLU A 248 17.82 1.25 -7.77
N LEU A 249 17.99 2.40 -8.42
CA LEU A 249 17.48 2.67 -9.76
C LEU A 249 18.66 2.99 -10.69
N THR A 250 18.56 2.59 -11.95
CA THR A 250 19.61 2.84 -12.93
C THR A 250 19.51 4.26 -13.50
N PRO A 251 20.64 4.90 -13.86
CA PRO A 251 20.62 6.17 -14.59
C PRO A 251 19.77 6.16 -15.86
N THR A 252 19.69 5.02 -16.56
CA THR A 252 18.81 4.84 -17.71
C THR A 252 17.33 4.97 -17.32
N GLU A 253 16.89 4.32 -16.23
CA GLU A 253 15.50 4.36 -15.77
C GLU A 253 15.05 5.75 -15.34
N VAL A 254 15.95 6.54 -14.75
CA VAL A 254 15.67 7.88 -14.21
C VAL A 254 16.23 9.01 -15.08
N GLN A 255 16.52 8.72 -16.35
CA GLN A 255 17.15 9.68 -17.27
C GLN A 255 16.30 10.94 -17.49
N ASN A 256 14.98 10.76 -17.59
CA ASN A 256 14.02 11.83 -17.86
C ASN A 256 13.28 12.24 -16.58
N GLU A 257 12.66 13.43 -16.60
CA GLU A 257 11.84 13.94 -15.51
C GLU A 257 10.72 12.92 -15.17
N PRO A 258 10.38 12.71 -13.88
CA PRO A 258 9.34 11.75 -13.51
C PRO A 258 8.00 12.05 -14.16
N ALA A 259 7.29 11.00 -14.58
CA ALA A 259 5.97 11.07 -15.18
C ALA A 259 4.91 11.56 -14.18
N ARG A 260 5.06 11.11 -12.93
CA ARG A 260 4.15 11.36 -11.84
C ARG A 260 4.93 11.63 -10.55
N VAL A 261 4.61 12.75 -9.91
CA VAL A 261 5.14 13.16 -8.62
C VAL A 261 3.99 13.62 -7.75
N LYS A 262 3.82 13.01 -6.58
CA LYS A 262 2.66 13.23 -5.70
C LYS A 262 3.05 13.24 -4.23
N TRP A 263 2.37 14.05 -3.42
CA TRP A 263 2.59 14.12 -1.97
C TRP A 263 1.33 14.60 -1.25
N PRO A 264 1.23 14.43 0.09
CA PRO A 264 0.15 15.00 0.89
C PRO A 264 0.19 16.54 0.86
N ALA A 265 -0.59 17.13 -0.04
CA ALA A 265 -0.68 18.58 -0.19
C ALA A 265 -1.94 19.14 0.48
N GLU A 266 -1.79 20.30 1.12
CA GLU A 266 -2.90 21.07 1.66
C GLU A 266 -3.56 21.89 0.57
N LYS A 267 -4.88 22.08 0.71
CA LYS A 267 -5.65 22.90 -0.21
C LYS A 267 -5.12 24.33 -0.23
N ASP A 268 -4.99 24.91 -1.42
CA ASP A 268 -4.57 26.31 -1.66
C ASP A 268 -3.14 26.65 -1.18
N ALA A 269 -2.35 25.66 -0.73
CA ALA A 269 -0.96 25.84 -0.36
C ALA A 269 -0.01 25.74 -1.57
N HIS A 270 1.15 26.38 -1.46
CA HIS A 270 2.23 26.29 -2.44
C HIS A 270 3.42 25.53 -1.88
N TYR A 271 4.14 24.82 -2.75
CA TYR A 271 5.23 23.94 -2.35
C TYR A 271 6.50 24.18 -3.18
N THR A 272 7.64 23.86 -2.57
CA THR A 272 8.94 23.73 -3.23
C THR A 272 9.33 22.26 -3.28
N LEU A 273 9.75 21.78 -4.46
CA LEU A 273 10.29 20.44 -4.70
C LEU A 273 11.78 20.54 -5.03
N MET A 274 12.60 19.71 -4.37
CA MET A 274 14.04 19.59 -4.63
C MET A 274 14.40 18.13 -4.91
N LEU A 275 15.28 17.90 -5.89
CA LEU A 275 16.03 16.65 -6.06
C LEU A 275 17.52 16.97 -5.96
N ILE A 276 18.21 16.35 -5.00
CA ILE A 276 19.61 16.65 -4.68
C ILE A 276 20.46 15.37 -4.52
N ASP A 277 21.72 15.47 -4.91
CA ASP A 277 22.76 14.46 -4.71
C ASP A 277 23.79 14.99 -3.68
N PRO A 278 23.81 14.48 -2.44
CA PRO A 278 24.78 14.87 -1.41
C PRO A 278 26.12 14.15 -1.59
N ASP A 279 26.22 13.18 -2.48
CA ASP A 279 27.36 12.30 -2.63
C ASP A 279 28.27 12.72 -3.79
N ALA A 280 27.93 13.75 -4.57
CA ALA A 280 28.76 14.21 -5.68
C ALA A 280 30.18 14.70 -5.25
N PRO A 281 31.28 14.26 -5.89
CA PRO A 281 31.38 13.23 -6.94
C PRO A 281 31.51 11.80 -6.41
N THR A 282 31.79 11.60 -5.12
CA THR A 282 31.75 10.29 -4.44
C THR A 282 31.29 10.48 -2.99
N ARG A 283 30.52 9.55 -2.43
CA ARG A 283 30.04 9.63 -1.03
C ARG A 283 31.16 9.79 -0.01
N THR A 284 32.31 9.16 -0.24
CA THR A 284 33.49 9.24 0.65
C THR A 284 34.28 10.54 0.52
N LYS A 285 34.13 11.26 -0.59
CA LYS A 285 34.82 12.53 -0.86
C LYS A 285 33.89 13.48 -1.64
N PRO A 286 32.82 13.99 -1.02
CA PRO A 286 31.74 14.68 -1.72
C PRO A 286 32.07 16.17 -1.94
N THR A 287 33.11 16.45 -2.72
CA THR A 287 33.60 17.83 -2.95
C THR A 287 32.65 18.71 -3.74
N ALA A 288 31.63 18.16 -4.41
CA ALA A 288 30.64 18.92 -5.18
C ALA A 288 29.26 18.99 -4.49
N ARG A 289 29.16 18.48 -3.26
CA ARG A 289 27.95 18.46 -2.44
C ARG A 289 27.35 19.86 -2.20
N GLU A 290 26.03 20.01 -2.20
CA GLU A 290 25.03 19.11 -2.82
C GLU A 290 24.98 19.44 -4.31
N TRP A 291 24.75 18.45 -5.17
CA TRP A 291 24.49 18.70 -6.57
C TRP A 291 22.98 18.75 -6.80
N GLN A 292 22.46 19.89 -7.27
CA GLN A 292 21.02 20.06 -7.50
C GLN A 292 20.58 19.52 -8.87
N HIS A 293 19.79 18.46 -8.85
CA HIS A 293 19.23 17.82 -10.05
C HIS A 293 17.94 18.49 -10.53
N TRP A 294 17.08 18.91 -9.61
CA TRP A 294 15.80 19.53 -9.93
C TRP A 294 15.37 20.47 -8.81
N LEU A 295 14.83 21.63 -9.18
CA LEU A 295 14.31 22.61 -8.22
C LEU A 295 13.11 23.33 -8.84
N VAL A 296 11.94 23.15 -8.22
CA VAL A 296 10.69 23.76 -8.65
C VAL A 296 10.03 24.42 -7.45
N VAL A 297 9.64 25.68 -7.58
CA VAL A 297 8.96 26.45 -6.52
C VAL A 297 7.55 26.80 -6.95
N ASN A 298 6.76 27.39 -6.04
CA ASN A 298 5.41 27.87 -6.34
C ASN A 298 4.49 26.80 -6.94
N ILE A 299 4.68 25.54 -6.54
CA ILE A 299 3.83 24.43 -6.99
C ILE A 299 2.47 24.53 -6.27
N PRO A 300 1.34 24.73 -6.99
CA PRO A 300 0.03 24.76 -6.35
C PRO A 300 -0.40 23.34 -5.97
N GLY A 301 -0.54 23.06 -4.68
CA GLY A 301 -0.83 21.71 -4.19
C GLY A 301 0.31 20.74 -4.53
N ASP A 302 0.00 19.71 -5.33
CA ASP A 302 0.95 18.69 -5.79
C ASP A 302 1.14 18.69 -7.32
N ASP A 303 0.70 19.75 -8.00
CA ASP A 303 0.76 19.85 -9.46
C ASP A 303 2.10 20.46 -9.90
N PHE A 304 3.17 19.67 -9.78
CA PHE A 304 4.55 20.13 -10.04
C PHE A 304 4.74 20.76 -11.42
N LYS A 305 3.93 20.36 -12.42
CA LYS A 305 3.98 20.89 -13.79
C LYS A 305 3.53 22.35 -13.88
N ARG A 306 2.82 22.86 -12.87
CA ARG A 306 2.37 24.25 -12.77
C ARG A 306 3.30 25.13 -11.92
N GLY A 307 4.37 24.56 -11.35
CA GLY A 307 5.35 25.31 -10.57
C GLY A 307 6.33 26.11 -11.45
N ASP A 308 7.04 27.03 -10.81
CA ASP A 308 8.15 27.78 -11.39
C ASP A 308 9.43 26.94 -11.33
N VAL A 309 9.88 26.45 -12.49
CA VAL A 309 11.12 25.68 -12.60
C VAL A 309 12.33 26.62 -12.48
N LEU A 310 13.09 26.47 -11.39
CA LEU A 310 14.36 27.17 -11.17
C LEU A 310 15.54 26.35 -11.70
N SER A 311 15.59 25.05 -11.44
CA SER A 311 16.60 24.16 -12.01
C SER A 311 15.89 23.06 -12.78
N GLN A 312 16.03 23.04 -14.11
CA GLN A 312 15.45 21.97 -14.95
C GLN A 312 16.00 20.61 -14.54
N TYR A 313 15.19 19.56 -14.71
CA TYR A 313 15.54 18.20 -14.34
C TYR A 313 16.78 17.71 -15.09
N VAL A 314 17.67 17.03 -14.37
CA VAL A 314 18.79 16.26 -14.90
C VAL A 314 18.79 14.91 -14.20
N GLY A 315 18.80 13.82 -14.96
CA GLY A 315 18.86 12.45 -14.42
C GLY A 315 20.11 12.19 -13.59
N SER A 316 20.13 11.05 -12.88
CA SER A 316 21.31 10.65 -12.12
C SER A 316 22.50 10.42 -13.06
N ALA A 317 23.69 10.90 -12.69
CA ALA A 317 24.91 10.72 -13.47
C ALA A 317 26.12 10.48 -12.56
N PRO A 318 26.10 9.43 -11.72
CA PRO A 318 27.22 9.12 -10.84
C PRO A 318 28.45 8.69 -11.67
N PRO A 319 29.66 9.24 -11.41
CA PRO A 319 30.86 8.87 -12.16
C PRO A 319 31.20 7.39 -12.09
N LYS A 320 31.85 6.85 -13.13
CA LYS A 320 32.27 5.45 -13.13
C LYS A 320 33.21 5.16 -11.94
N GLY A 321 32.82 4.20 -11.11
CA GLY A 321 33.58 3.80 -9.93
C GLY A 321 33.38 4.68 -8.68
N SER A 322 32.44 5.63 -8.68
CA SER A 322 32.10 6.42 -7.49
C SER A 322 31.25 5.66 -6.47
N GLY A 323 30.67 4.53 -6.87
CA GLY A 323 29.71 3.75 -6.08
C GLY A 323 28.29 4.32 -6.16
N LEU A 324 27.45 3.93 -5.20
CA LEU A 324 26.08 4.43 -5.07
C LEU A 324 26.06 5.86 -4.54
N HIS A 325 25.31 6.72 -5.23
CA HIS A 325 24.94 8.06 -4.81
C HIS A 325 23.48 8.08 -4.37
N ARG A 326 23.17 8.85 -3.33
CA ARG A 326 21.79 9.05 -2.86
C ARG A 326 21.14 10.19 -3.63
N TYR A 327 19.97 9.94 -4.21
CA TYR A 327 19.17 10.96 -4.89
C TYR A 327 17.93 11.26 -4.07
N VAL A 328 17.94 12.40 -3.40
CA VAL A 328 16.97 12.72 -2.34
C VAL A 328 15.94 13.72 -2.84
N PHE A 329 14.67 13.30 -2.85
CA PHE A 329 13.53 14.19 -3.06
C PHE A 329 13.08 14.80 -1.74
N LEU A 330 12.92 16.12 -1.73
CA LEU A 330 12.40 16.88 -0.58
C LEU A 330 11.30 17.83 -1.04
N VAL A 331 10.19 17.85 -0.31
CA VAL A 331 9.08 18.79 -0.50
C VAL A 331 8.97 19.68 0.73
N TYR A 332 8.90 20.98 0.51
CA TYR A 332 8.68 21.97 1.55
C TYR A 332 7.39 22.74 1.30
N LYS A 333 6.61 22.97 2.36
CA LYS A 333 5.47 23.88 2.30
C LYS A 333 5.98 25.31 2.34
N GLN A 334 5.55 26.15 1.41
CA GLN A 334 5.94 27.55 1.38
C GLN A 334 5.05 28.37 2.32
N PRO A 335 5.56 29.46 2.93
CA PRO A 335 4.74 30.39 3.72
C PRO A 335 3.74 31.17 2.85
N GLY A 336 3.93 31.16 1.53
CA GLY A 336 3.09 31.77 0.49
C GLY A 336 3.72 31.56 -0.89
N THR A 337 3.24 32.27 -1.90
CA THR A 337 3.93 32.33 -3.20
C THR A 337 5.28 33.02 -3.02
N LEU A 338 6.36 32.36 -3.41
CA LEU A 338 7.72 32.87 -3.33
C LEU A 338 8.00 33.81 -4.49
N ILE A 339 8.67 34.92 -4.19
CA ILE A 339 9.35 35.75 -5.18
C ILE A 339 10.81 35.31 -5.14
N CYS A 340 11.20 34.49 -6.11
CA CYS A 340 12.53 33.90 -6.15
C CYS A 340 13.45 34.69 -7.08
N ASP A 341 14.60 35.11 -6.57
CA ASP A 341 15.67 35.81 -7.27
C ASP A 341 16.82 34.86 -7.70
N GLU A 342 16.66 33.56 -7.51
CA GLU A 342 17.65 32.57 -7.93
C GLU A 342 17.80 32.52 -9.46
N SER A 343 19.01 32.18 -9.89
CA SER A 343 19.28 31.96 -11.31
C SER A 343 18.57 30.71 -11.82
N LYS A 344 17.89 30.82 -12.97
CA LYS A 344 17.37 29.66 -13.67
C LYS A 344 18.50 28.83 -14.29
N LEU A 345 18.52 27.53 -14.01
CA LEU A 345 19.48 26.56 -14.52
C LEU A 345 18.82 25.65 -15.55
N THR A 346 19.43 25.53 -16.72
CA THR A 346 18.97 24.63 -17.78
C THR A 346 19.50 23.21 -17.55
N ASN A 347 18.91 22.24 -18.23
CA ASN A 347 19.41 20.87 -18.25
C ASN A 347 20.58 20.68 -19.24
N ARG A 348 21.13 21.76 -19.81
CA ARG A 348 22.24 21.73 -20.79
C ARG A 348 23.59 22.13 -20.20
N SER A 349 23.59 22.64 -18.96
CA SER A 349 24.80 23.06 -18.28
C SER A 349 24.89 22.50 -16.86
N GLY A 350 26.03 21.92 -16.52
CA GLY A 350 26.38 21.54 -15.14
C GLY A 350 26.82 22.74 -14.28
N LYS A 351 27.02 23.92 -14.87
CA LYS A 351 27.50 25.10 -14.14
C LYS A 351 26.49 25.53 -13.06
N ARG A 352 27.00 25.85 -11.86
CA ARG A 352 26.23 26.30 -10.68
C ARG A 352 25.29 25.24 -10.07
N ARG A 353 25.38 23.98 -10.49
CA ARG A 353 24.62 22.89 -9.86
C ARG A 353 25.32 22.28 -8.64
N ALA A 354 26.66 22.29 -8.63
CA ALA A 354 27.44 21.89 -7.47
C ALA A 354 27.36 22.93 -6.34
N HIS A 355 27.63 22.51 -5.10
CA HIS A 355 27.63 23.36 -3.92
C HIS A 355 26.28 24.01 -3.59
N PHE A 356 25.19 23.41 -4.08
CA PHE A 356 23.87 23.71 -3.55
C PHE A 356 23.80 23.33 -2.07
N CYS A 357 22.96 24.01 -1.31
CA CYS A 357 22.74 23.72 0.09
C CYS A 357 21.25 23.91 0.39
N ASN A 358 20.52 22.80 0.46
CA ASN A 358 19.09 22.79 0.69
C ASN A 358 18.71 23.52 2.00
N ARG A 359 19.52 23.39 3.05
CA ARG A 359 19.32 24.10 4.32
C ARG A 359 19.35 25.61 4.16
N LYS A 360 20.39 26.15 3.49
CA LYS A 360 20.49 27.59 3.22
C LYS A 360 19.35 28.10 2.35
N PHE A 361 18.91 27.30 1.38
CA PHE A 361 17.75 27.65 0.55
C PHE A 361 16.47 27.70 1.39
N SER A 362 16.24 26.68 2.24
CA SER A 362 15.09 26.64 3.15
C SER A 362 15.08 27.83 4.12
N GLU A 363 16.22 28.17 4.72
CA GLU A 363 16.38 29.33 5.59
C GLU A 363 16.11 30.64 4.84
N LYS A 364 16.70 30.84 3.65
CA LYS A 364 16.54 32.06 2.84
C LYS A 364 15.07 32.36 2.53
N TYR A 365 14.28 31.32 2.24
CA TYR A 365 12.87 31.46 1.85
C TYR A 365 11.87 31.08 2.95
N ASN A 366 12.35 30.89 4.19
CA ASN A 366 11.54 30.56 5.36
C ASN A 366 10.61 29.35 5.13
N LEU A 367 11.16 28.27 4.56
CA LEU A 367 10.40 27.06 4.24
C LEU A 367 10.23 26.12 5.45
N GLY A 368 11.06 26.27 6.47
CA GLY A 368 11.05 25.39 7.65
C GLY A 368 11.59 23.99 7.33
N ASN A 369 10.98 22.97 7.94
CA ASN A 369 11.35 21.57 7.72
C ASN A 369 10.63 21.00 6.48
N PRO A 370 11.21 19.99 5.81
CA PRO A 370 10.50 19.31 4.74
C PRO A 370 9.23 18.66 5.29
N VAL A 371 8.17 18.67 4.47
CA VAL A 371 6.88 18.05 4.81
C VAL A 371 6.71 16.68 4.16
N ALA A 372 7.41 16.42 3.06
CA ALA A 372 7.50 15.09 2.45
C ALA A 372 8.91 14.81 1.92
N GLY A 373 9.31 13.54 1.88
CA GLY A 373 10.58 13.13 1.30
C GLY A 373 10.65 11.65 0.94
N ASN A 374 11.52 11.30 0.01
CA ASN A 374 11.80 9.94 -0.47
C ASN A 374 13.17 9.95 -1.17
N TRP A 375 13.79 8.80 -1.40
CA TRP A 375 15.08 8.74 -2.10
C TRP A 375 15.26 7.40 -2.82
N PHE A 376 16.16 7.39 -3.79
CA PHE A 376 16.71 6.18 -4.38
C PHE A 376 18.23 6.27 -4.36
N GLU A 377 18.91 5.16 -4.64
CA GLU A 377 20.35 5.13 -4.87
C GLU A 377 20.63 4.79 -6.33
N ALA A 378 21.66 5.38 -6.93
CA ALA A 378 22.09 5.00 -8.27
C ALA A 378 23.62 5.00 -8.38
N GLN A 379 24.13 4.09 -9.20
CA GLN A 379 25.53 4.00 -9.58
C GLN A 379 25.66 4.02 -11.10
N TRP A 380 26.91 4.09 -11.57
CA TRP A 380 27.20 4.26 -12.98
C TRP A 380 26.57 3.16 -13.86
N ASP A 381 26.01 3.56 -14.99
CA ASP A 381 25.64 2.69 -16.12
C ASP A 381 26.13 3.28 -17.45
N GLU A 382 25.82 2.59 -18.56
CA GLU A 382 26.26 2.99 -19.91
C GLU A 382 25.60 4.28 -20.43
N SER A 383 24.54 4.79 -19.81
CA SER A 383 23.87 6.05 -20.21
C SER A 383 24.55 7.30 -19.64
N VAL A 384 25.29 7.16 -18.53
CA VAL A 384 25.92 8.29 -17.82
C VAL A 384 26.80 9.18 -18.72
N PRO A 385 27.64 8.65 -19.64
CA PRO A 385 28.40 9.49 -20.55
C PRO A 385 27.54 10.44 -21.40
N MET A 386 26.34 10.01 -21.82
CA MET A 386 25.42 10.86 -22.57
C MET A 386 24.85 11.98 -21.69
N ILE A 387 24.53 11.69 -20.43
CA ILE A 387 24.04 12.71 -19.47
C ILE A 387 25.13 13.73 -19.17
N HIS A 388 26.40 13.32 -19.03
CA HIS A 388 27.50 14.26 -18.89
C HIS A 388 27.69 15.14 -20.13
N ALA A 389 27.61 14.57 -21.34
CA ALA A 389 27.70 15.32 -22.58
C ALA A 389 26.55 16.34 -22.74
N GLN A 390 25.34 16.00 -22.27
CA GLN A 390 24.22 16.93 -22.23
C GLN A 390 24.54 18.20 -21.41
N LEU A 391 25.36 18.09 -20.37
CA LEU A 391 25.69 19.16 -19.41
C LEU A 391 26.89 20.03 -19.81
N THR A 392 27.48 19.80 -20.98
CA THR A 392 28.64 20.55 -21.49
C THR A 392 28.30 21.59 -22.57
N ASP A 393 27.04 21.66 -23.01
CA ASP A 393 26.60 22.58 -24.07
C ASP A 393 26.13 23.91 -23.47
N GLU A 394 26.88 25.00 -23.73
CA GLU A 394 26.45 26.37 -23.42
C GLU A 394 25.45 26.95 -24.42
#